data_AF-A0A5R9E4U6-F1
#
_entry.id   AF-A0A5R9E4U6-F1
#
_cell.length_a   1.000
_cell.length_b   1.000
_cell.length_c   1.000
_cell.angle_alpha   90.00
_cell.angle_beta   90.00
_cell.angle_gamma   90.00
#
_symmetry.space_group_name_H-M   'P 1'
#
loop_
_entity.id
_entity.type
_entity.pdbx_description
1 polymer ?
#
loop_
_entity_poly.entity_id
_entity_poly.type
_entity_poly.pdbx_seq_one_letter_code
_entity_poly.pdbx_strand_id
1 'polypeptide(L)' 'MTTNRRFRRVVRIGPVQVATYYDGRGREKHTAACTAPRCGFATDYDSRAAAELAARTHRCAVR' A
#
# COMPACT_ATOMS: atom_id res chain seq x y z
N MET A 1 -16.85 10.49 10.24
CA MET A 1 -16.42 10.89 8.88
C MET A 1 -15.53 9.80 8.32
N THR A 2 -15.91 9.17 7.21
CA THR A 2 -14.96 8.40 6.41
C THR A 2 -13.90 9.39 5.95
N THR A 3 -12.70 9.36 6.54
CA THR A 3 -11.58 10.12 6.00
C THR A 3 -11.37 9.58 4.59
N ASN A 4 -11.80 10.33 3.59
CA ASN A 4 -11.60 9.96 2.19
C ASN A 4 -10.09 9.95 1.97
N ARG A 5 -9.48 8.77 2.11
CA ARG A 5 -8.04 8.55 1.96
C ARG A 5 -7.74 8.77 0.49
N ARG A 6 -7.48 10.02 0.10
CA ARG A 6 -7.07 10.36 -1.26
C ARG A 6 -5.68 9.78 -1.49
N PHE A 7 -5.65 8.59 -2.09
CA PHE A 7 -4.43 7.92 -2.47
C PHE A 7 -3.76 8.71 -3.60
N ARG A 8 -2.50 9.05 -3.40
CA ARG A 8 -1.64 9.77 -4.35
C ARG A 8 -0.34 9.02 -4.54
N ARG A 9 0.39 9.35 -5.61
CA ARG A 9 1.71 8.78 -5.94
C ARG A 9 1.67 7.24 -5.91
N VAL A 10 0.63 6.68 -6.54
CA VAL A 10 0.38 5.24 -6.65
C VAL A 10 1.39 4.64 -7.62
N VAL A 11 2.13 3.63 -7.16
CA VAL A 11 3.08 2.87 -7.98
C VAL A 11 2.73 1.39 -7.89
N ARG A 12 2.94 0.65 -8.99
CA ARG A 12 2.74 -0.80 -9.02
C ARG A 12 4.10 -1.49 -9.06
N ILE A 13 4.33 -2.38 -8.10
CA ILE A 13 5.52 -3.21 -7.97
C ILE A 13 5.04 -4.67 -8.01
N GLY A 14 5.19 -5.32 -9.16
CA GLY A 14 4.62 -6.65 -9.39
C GLY A 14 3.09 -6.65 -9.19
N PRO A 15 2.53 -7.60 -8.41
CA PRO A 15 1.10 -7.62 -8.09
C PRO A 15 0.70 -6.64 -6.98
N VAL A 16 1.65 -5.89 -6.39
CA VAL A 16 1.40 -4.98 -5.27
C VAL A 16 1.32 -3.54 -5.74
N GLN A 17 0.31 -2.79 -5.29
CA GLN A 17 0.22 -1.35 -5.41
C GLN A 17 0.67 -0.68 -4.12
N VAL A 18 1.54 0.32 -4.24
CA VAL A 18 1.96 1.17 -3.13
C VAL A 18 1.39 2.56 -3.35
N ALA A 19 0.71 3.11 -2.36
CA ALA A 19 0.10 4.43 -2.44
C ALA A 19 0.37 5.25 -1.17
N THR A 20 0.51 6.55 -1.34
CA THR A 20 0.62 7.48 -0.23
C THR A 20 -0.76 8.08 0.08
N TYR A 21 -1.13 8.20 1.34
CA TYR A 21 -2.36 8.87 1.78
C TYR A 21 -2.12 9.62 3.10
N TYR A 22 -3.05 10.49 3.48
CA TYR A 22 -3.05 11.13 4.80
C TYR A 22 -4.05 10.43 5.72
N ASP A 23 -3.64 10.11 6.93
CA ASP A 23 -4.54 9.58 7.95
C ASP A 23 -5.50 10.68 8.48
N GLY A 24 -6.44 10.29 9.34
CA GLY A 24 -7.39 11.24 9.94
C GLY A 24 -6.77 12.31 10.85
N ARG A 25 -5.45 12.25 11.09
CA ARG A 25 -4.66 13.23 11.85
C ARG A 25 -3.71 14.04 10.95
N GLY A 26 -3.80 13.89 9.63
CA GLY A 26 -2.95 14.59 8.67
C GLY A 26 -1.53 14.03 8.54
N ARG A 27 -1.25 12.85 9.08
CA ARG A 27 0.06 12.20 8.92
C ARG A 27 0.14 11.48 7.58
N GLU A 28 1.25 11.66 6.88
CA GLU A 28 1.52 10.89 5.66
C GLU A 28 1.73 9.42 6.03
N LYS A 29 1.02 8.56 5.33
CA LYS A 29 1.09 7.10 5.45
C LYS A 29 1.23 6.49 4.07
N HIS A 30 1.86 5.33 4.02
CA HIS A 30 2.13 4.61 2.79
C HIS A 30 1.54 3.22 2.89
N THR A 31 0.53 2.94 2.08
CA THR A 31 -0.09 1.61 2.02
C THR A 31 0.56 0.78 0.93
N ALA A 32 0.77 -0.50 1.18
CA ALA A 32 1.12 -1.49 0.17
C ALA A 32 0.04 -2.57 0.17
N ALA A 33 -0.62 -2.77 -0.97
CA ALA A 33 -1.72 -3.71 -1.12
C ALA A 33 -1.56 -4.58 -2.37
N CYS A 34 -1.64 -5.89 -2.21
CA CYS A 34 -1.63 -6.83 -3.33
C CYS A 34 -2.97 -6.79 -4.04
N THR A 35 -2.95 -6.55 -5.35
CA THR A 35 -4.15 -6.52 -6.19
C THR A 35 -4.54 -7.91 -6.69
N ALA A 36 -3.79 -8.96 -6.33
CA ALA A 36 -4.15 -10.33 -6.66
C ALA A 36 -5.43 -10.73 -5.89
N PRO A 37 -6.46 -11.26 -6.56
CA PRO A 37 -7.67 -11.70 -5.90
C PRO A 37 -7.32 -12.78 -4.87
N ARG A 38 -7.91 -12.71 -3.67
CA ARG A 38 -7.72 -13.68 -2.56
C ARG A 38 -6.34 -13.69 -1.88
N CYS A 39 -5.39 -12.83 -2.26
CA CYS A 39 -4.13 -12.72 -1.52
C CYS A 39 -4.32 -12.04 -0.15
N GLY A 40 -5.11 -10.97 -0.09
CA GLY A 40 -5.44 -10.27 1.16
C GLY A 40 -4.29 -9.46 1.79
N PHE A 41 -3.11 -9.42 1.14
CA PHE A 41 -1.99 -8.61 1.63
C PHE A 41 -2.30 -7.12 1.50
N ALA A 42 -2.43 -6.43 2.63
CA ALA A 42 -2.55 -4.98 2.72
C ALA A 42 -1.95 -4.50 4.04
N THR A 43 -1.05 -3.52 3.98
CA THR A 43 -0.32 -3.03 5.16
C THR A 43 0.02 -1.55 4.99
N ASP A 44 -0.13 -0.79 6.08
CA ASP A 44 0.17 0.64 6.16
C ASP A 44 1.51 0.87 6.88
N TYR A 45 2.36 1.70 6.31
CA TYR A 45 3.69 2.06 6.79
C TYR A 45 3.83 3.58 6.99
N ASP A 46 4.75 3.99 7.87
CA ASP A 46 5.14 5.39 8.08
C ASP A 46 6.16 5.90 7.06
N SER A 47 6.81 5.01 6.31
CA SER A 47 7.79 5.41 5.29
C SER A 47 7.50 4.76 3.93
N ARG A 48 7.71 5.55 2.87
CA ARG A 48 7.54 5.08 1.49
C ARG A 48 8.49 3.94 1.18
N ALA A 49 9.74 4.06 1.63
CA ALA A 49 10.76 3.04 1.43
C ALA A 49 10.35 1.69 2.05
N ALA A 50 9.74 1.68 3.25
CA ALA A 50 9.25 0.45 3.86
C ALA A 50 8.10 -0.17 3.06
N ALA A 51 7.14 0.65 2.60
CA ALA A 51 6.04 0.16 1.77
C ALA A 51 6.52 -0.40 0.42
N GLU A 52 7.47 0.27 -0.23
CA GLU A 52 8.07 -0.22 -1.47
C GLU A 52 8.93 -1.47 -1.25
N LEU A 53 9.66 -1.56 -0.14
CA LEU A 53 10.41 -2.76 0.24
C LEU A 53 9.48 -3.95 0.43
N ALA A 54 8.40 -3.79 1.21
CA ALA A 54 7.40 -4.82 1.42
C ALA A 54 6.74 -5.27 0.11
N ALA A 55 6.47 -4.33 -0.81
CA ALA A 55 5.95 -4.65 -2.12
C ALA A 55 6.94 -5.44 -2.99
N ARG A 56 8.24 -5.11 -2.94
CA ARG A 56 9.30 -5.81 -3.69
C ARG A 56 9.56 -7.22 -3.16
N THR A 57 9.43 -7.43 -1.85
CA THR A 57 9.65 -8.74 -1.23
C THR A 57 8.38 -9.60 -1.19
N HIS A 58 7.22 -9.04 -1.53
CA HIS A 58 5.95 -9.77 -1.55
C HIS A 58 5.96 -10.87 -2.61
N ARG A 59 5.89 -12.13 -2.16
CA ARG A 59 5.67 -13.30 -3.03
C ARG A 59 4.21 -13.71 -2.97
N CYS A 60 3.44 -13.30 -3.97
CA CYS A 60 2.04 -13.71 -4.07
C CYS A 60 1.96 -15.20 -4.41
N ALA A 61 1.39 -15.99 -3.50
CA ALA A 61 1.15 -17.42 -3.71
C ALA A 61 -0.09 -17.68 -4.59
N VAL A 62 -0.99 -16.70 -4.71
CA VAL A 62 -2.12 -16.74 -5.62
C VAL A 62 -1.62 -16.21 -6.97
N ARG A 63 -1.29 -17.12 -7.88
CA ARG A 63 -0.93 -16.81 -9.27
C ARG A 63 -2.09 -17.17 -10.20
#